data_AF-A0A9X2UJB7-F1
#
_entry.id   AF-A0A9X2UJB7-F1
#
_cell.length_a   1.000
_cell.length_b   1.000
_cell.length_c   1.000
_cell.angle_alpha   90.00
_cell.angle_beta   90.00
_cell.angle_gamma   90.00
#
_symmetry.space_group_name_H-M   'P 1'
#
loop_
_entity.id
_entity.type
_entity.pdbx_description
1 polymer ?
#
loop_
_entity_poly.entity_id
_entity_poly.type
_entity_poly.pdbx_seq_one_letter_code
_entity_poly.pdbx_strand_id
1 'polypeptide(L)'
;MSVPDLQEPLALLEQEDYDAAIATLHDTVRALPAHLGAHVLLAHAYESQERWAEALQSWAEARFLMPNSPIAEAGTQRVLRRLEDHDGASFTFAFPPSLKTSSPSDADPDAAPDAAASPPAEGTEDPPDDADSGLAQLRRQAEREARQGGARPGLSDAPPSSDRPSSPDEAPPTPEEQVEQLEDEGDTDDLDHLINELQSARIEPEADADAPPPDVDDEAGMAADDDTEDIVSETLARIHEGQDDYQEAARIYAALAEQEPDRADEFQEKADEMRRKADEAGEDA
;
A
#
# COMPACT_ATOMS: atom_id res chain seq x y z
N MET A 1 -10.02 -13.12 32.23
CA MET A 1 -8.76 -12.45 31.84
C MET A 1 -9.06 -10.97 31.73
N SER A 2 -8.42 -10.13 32.54
CA SER A 2 -8.64 -8.68 32.47
C SER A 2 -7.96 -8.12 31.22
N VAL A 3 -8.71 -7.52 30.30
CA VAL A 3 -8.56 -6.08 30.05
C VAL A 3 -7.16 -5.49 30.30
N PRO A 4 -6.08 -5.69 29.50
CA PRO A 4 -4.86 -4.93 29.70
C PRO A 4 -5.19 -3.45 29.67
N ASP A 5 -4.91 -2.75 30.77
CA ASP A 5 -5.29 -1.37 30.94
C ASP A 5 -4.25 -0.45 30.29
N LEU A 6 -4.72 0.56 29.56
CA LEU A 6 -3.85 1.56 28.93
C LEU A 6 -3.57 2.76 29.85
N GLN A 7 -4.17 2.81 31.05
CA GLN A 7 -3.94 3.90 32.00
C GLN A 7 -2.48 4.01 32.45
N GLU A 8 -1.82 2.87 32.71
CA GLU A 8 -0.42 2.85 33.13
C GLU A 8 0.53 3.37 32.04
N PRO A 9 0.52 2.85 30.80
CA PRO A 9 1.38 3.40 29.74
C PRO A 9 1.05 4.85 29.39
N LEU A 10 -0.22 5.27 29.47
CA LEU A 10 -0.59 6.69 29.30
C LEU A 10 0.05 7.57 30.37
N ALA A 11 -0.03 7.17 31.64
CA ALA A 11 0.59 7.93 32.74
C ALA A 11 2.12 8.00 32.60
N LEU A 12 2.76 6.96 32.04
CA LEU A 12 4.20 6.97 31.76
C LEU A 12 4.55 7.92 30.61
N LEU A 13 3.71 8.01 29.58
CA LEU A 13 3.88 8.99 28.49
C LEU A 13 3.74 10.43 28.99
N GLU A 14 2.80 10.70 29.89
CA GLU A 14 2.65 12.02 30.53
C GLU A 14 3.87 12.40 31.40
N GLN A 15 4.56 11.40 31.95
CA GLN A 15 5.80 11.58 32.72
C GLN A 15 7.04 11.68 31.84
N GLU A 16 6.90 11.62 30.51
CA GLU A 16 7.99 11.56 29.53
C GLU A 16 8.91 10.32 29.71
N ASP A 17 8.46 9.32 30.46
CA ASP A 17 9.16 8.05 30.69
C ASP A 17 8.89 7.08 29.53
N TYR A 18 9.32 7.47 28.33
CA TYR A 18 9.01 6.78 27.09
C TYR A 18 9.51 5.33 27.04
N ASP A 19 10.68 5.04 27.63
CA ASP A 19 11.24 3.68 27.65
C ASP A 19 10.39 2.70 28.47
N ALA A 20 9.90 3.17 29.63
CA ALA A 20 9.01 2.39 30.48
C ALA A 20 7.64 2.21 29.82
N ALA A 21 7.12 3.26 29.18
CA ALA A 21 5.87 3.20 28.42
C ALA A 21 5.95 2.20 27.25
N ILE A 22 7.05 2.19 26.49
CA ILE A 22 7.25 1.24 25.39
C ILE A 22 7.30 -0.19 25.92
N ALA A 23 8.00 -0.44 27.03
CA ALA A 23 8.09 -1.77 27.62
C ALA A 23 6.72 -2.31 28.05
N THR A 24 5.93 -1.51 28.76
CA THR A 24 4.57 -1.90 29.19
C THR A 24 3.65 -2.09 27.98
N LEU A 25 3.73 -1.22 26.98
CA LEU A 25 2.93 -1.36 25.75
C LEU A 25 3.31 -2.62 24.95
N HIS A 26 4.59 -2.99 24.84
CA HIS A 26 4.98 -4.27 24.23
C HIS A 26 4.37 -5.47 24.93
N ASP A 27 4.31 -5.44 26.26
CA ASP A 27 3.66 -6.51 27.03
C ASP A 27 2.14 -6.53 26.78
N THR A 28 1.50 -5.36 26.60
CA THR A 28 0.08 -5.31 26.18
C THR A 28 -0.15 -5.87 24.79
N VAL A 29 0.73 -5.59 23.83
CA VAL A 29 0.66 -6.12 22.46
C VAL A 29 0.93 -7.64 22.44
N ARG A 30 1.83 -8.14 23.29
CA ARG A 30 2.03 -9.59 23.45
C ARG A 30 0.79 -10.28 24.00
N ALA A 31 0.11 -9.64 24.95
CA ALA A 31 -1.13 -10.17 25.52
C ALA A 31 -2.30 -10.08 24.52
N LEU A 32 -2.37 -9.00 23.74
CA LEU A 32 -3.42 -8.71 22.76
C LEU A 32 -2.81 -8.10 21.49
N PRO A 33 -2.42 -8.93 20.51
CA PRO A 33 -1.78 -8.46 19.27
C PRO A 33 -2.67 -7.52 18.43
N ALA A 34 -3.99 -7.67 18.54
CA ALA A 34 -4.97 -6.87 17.81
C ALA A 34 -5.43 -5.61 18.58
N HIS A 35 -4.68 -5.14 19.57
CA HIS A 35 -5.06 -3.98 20.36
C HIS A 35 -4.67 -2.66 19.69
N LEU A 36 -5.62 -2.03 18.97
CA LEU A 36 -5.39 -0.76 18.25
C LEU A 36 -4.77 0.35 19.12
N GLY A 37 -5.33 0.59 20.31
CA GLY A 37 -4.84 1.65 21.20
C GLY A 37 -3.38 1.46 21.63
N ALA A 38 -2.92 0.22 21.82
CA ALA A 38 -1.54 -0.06 22.19
C ALA A 38 -0.58 0.27 21.05
N HIS A 39 -0.95 -0.06 19.81
CA HIS A 39 -0.17 0.28 18.61
C HIS A 39 -0.08 1.79 18.37
N VAL A 40 -1.19 2.52 18.57
CA VAL A 40 -1.20 3.98 18.47
C VAL A 40 -0.31 4.62 19.54
N LEU A 41 -0.40 4.15 20.79
CA LEU A 41 0.44 4.67 21.87
C LEU A 41 1.91 4.30 21.70
N LEU A 42 2.24 3.12 21.15
CA LEU A 42 3.60 2.75 20.79
C LEU A 42 4.17 3.69 19.74
N ALA A 43 3.37 3.98 18.70
CA ALA A 43 3.78 4.89 17.65
C ALA A 43 4.10 6.28 18.21
N HIS A 44 3.25 6.82 19.08
CA HIS A 44 3.51 8.09 19.78
C HIS A 44 4.74 8.04 20.68
N ALA A 45 4.94 6.95 21.43
CA ALA A 45 6.12 6.79 22.28
C ALA A 45 7.42 6.80 21.46
N TYR A 46 7.43 6.14 20.30
CA TYR A 46 8.57 6.16 19.38
C TYR A 46 8.78 7.51 18.71
N GLU A 47 7.70 8.22 18.34
CA GLU A 47 7.79 9.60 17.83
C GLU A 47 8.47 10.53 18.84
N SER A 48 8.12 10.42 20.12
CA SER A 48 8.74 11.22 21.18
C SER A 48 10.22 10.90 21.40
N GLN A 49 10.67 9.70 21.05
CA GLN A 49 12.09 9.31 21.08
C GLN A 49 12.82 9.56 19.75
N GLU A 50 12.17 10.19 18.76
CA GLU A 50 12.70 10.37 17.40
C GLU A 50 13.06 9.05 16.69
N ARG A 51 12.43 7.94 17.12
CA ARG A 51 12.61 6.60 16.55
C ARG A 51 11.62 6.39 15.41
N TRP A 52 11.87 7.12 14.32
CA TRP A 52 10.91 7.26 13.22
C TRP A 52 10.61 5.94 12.49
N ALA A 53 11.57 5.03 12.37
CA ALA A 53 11.36 3.75 11.69
C ALA A 53 10.41 2.83 12.47
N GLU A 54 10.60 2.72 13.78
CA GLU A 54 9.75 1.92 14.67
C GLU A 54 8.36 2.54 14.86
N ALA A 55 8.28 3.89 14.88
CA ALA A 55 7.00 4.60 14.85
C ALA A 55 6.20 4.25 13.59
N LEU A 56 6.85 4.23 12.42
CA LEU A 56 6.20 3.91 11.16
C LEU A 56 5.65 2.47 11.14
N GLN A 57 6.39 1.52 11.71
CA GLN A 57 5.93 0.13 11.85
C GLN A 57 4.68 0.06 12.74
N SER A 58 4.69 0.75 13.88
CA SER A 58 3.56 0.78 14.81
C SER A 58 2.31 1.42 14.17
N TRP A 59 2.49 2.47 13.37
CA TRP A 59 1.41 3.06 12.57
C TRP A 59 0.89 2.14 11.47
N ALA A 60 1.78 1.36 10.82
CA ALA A 60 1.38 0.38 9.83
C ALA A 60 0.53 -0.74 10.46
N GLU A 61 0.87 -1.20 11.66
CA GLU A 61 0.09 -2.17 12.43
C GLU A 61 -1.28 -1.59 12.84
N ALA A 62 -1.31 -0.34 13.31
CA ALA A 62 -2.58 0.35 13.59
C ALA A 62 -3.47 0.48 12.34
N ARG A 63 -2.87 0.78 11.18
CA ARG A 63 -3.58 0.85 9.89
C ARG A 63 -4.00 -0.52 9.38
N PHE A 64 -3.25 -1.58 9.66
CA PHE A 64 -3.67 -2.95 9.36
C PHE A 64 -4.94 -3.32 10.13
N LEU A 65 -5.00 -2.96 11.42
CA LEU A 65 -6.18 -3.18 12.26
C LEU A 65 -7.36 -2.27 11.88
N MET A 66 -7.08 -1.03 11.46
CA MET A 66 -8.10 -0.07 11.03
C MET A 66 -7.67 0.69 9.75
N PRO A 67 -7.95 0.12 8.55
CA PRO A 67 -7.45 0.65 7.28
C PRO A 67 -7.87 2.08 6.92
N ASN A 68 -9.02 2.52 7.43
CA ASN A 68 -9.59 3.84 7.17
C ASN A 68 -9.51 4.78 8.38
N SER A 69 -8.58 4.52 9.32
CA SER A 69 -8.40 5.38 10.48
C SER A 69 -7.71 6.69 10.09
N PRO A 70 -8.34 7.87 10.30
CA PRO A 70 -7.70 9.15 10.02
C PRO A 70 -6.51 9.40 10.95
N ILE A 71 -6.56 8.86 12.18
CA ILE A 71 -5.46 8.98 13.16
C ILE A 71 -4.22 8.25 12.65
N ALA A 72 -4.38 7.02 12.15
CA ALA A 72 -3.26 6.23 11.64
C ALA A 72 -2.65 6.85 10.37
N GLU A 73 -3.50 7.38 9.48
CA GLU A 73 -3.04 8.09 8.28
C GLU A 73 -2.27 9.37 8.64
N ALA A 74 -2.82 10.21 9.52
CA ALA A 74 -2.18 11.44 9.97
C ALA A 74 -0.85 11.17 10.71
N GLY A 75 -0.81 10.13 11.55
CA GLY A 75 0.41 9.67 12.22
C GLY A 75 1.49 9.23 11.23
N THR A 76 1.13 8.37 10.28
CA THR A 76 2.05 7.90 9.22
C THR A 76 2.64 9.06 8.41
N GLN A 77 1.80 9.99 7.96
CA GLN A 77 2.26 11.15 7.17
C GLN A 77 3.20 12.06 7.97
N ARG A 78 2.95 12.24 9.27
CA ARG A 78 3.81 13.03 10.16
C ARG A 78 5.20 12.40 10.27
N VAL A 79 5.27 11.09 10.48
CA VAL A 79 6.52 10.33 10.59
C VAL A 79 7.29 10.35 9.26
N LEU A 80 6.61 10.16 8.14
CA LEU A 80 7.24 10.20 6.81
C LEU A 80 7.85 11.57 6.50
N ARG A 81 7.18 12.66 6.85
CA ARG A 81 7.73 14.02 6.71
C ARG A 81 9.01 14.19 7.53
N ARG A 82 9.00 13.72 8.78
CA ARG A 82 10.20 13.76 9.63
C ARG A 82 11.34 12.93 9.05
N LEU A 83 11.05 11.74 8.52
CA LEU A 83 12.06 10.92 7.83
C LEU A 83 12.65 11.66 6.63
N GLU A 84 11.83 12.25 5.77
CA GLU A 84 12.30 13.03 4.61
C GLU A 84 13.17 14.23 5.01
N ASP A 85 12.80 14.92 6.10
CA ASP A 85 13.60 16.03 6.64
C ASP A 85 14.98 15.58 7.16
N HIS A 86 15.07 14.36 7.72
CA HIS A 86 16.32 13.81 8.26
C HIS A 86 17.18 13.10 7.19
N ASP A 87 16.55 12.46 6.20
CA ASP A 87 17.21 11.89 5.00
C ASP A 87 17.56 12.96 3.95
N GLY A 88 17.15 14.21 4.19
CA GLY A 88 17.55 15.41 3.46
C GLY A 88 19.08 15.67 3.41
N ALA A 89 19.89 14.79 4.01
CA ALA A 89 21.29 14.58 3.66
C ALA A 89 21.46 13.99 2.24
N SER A 90 20.95 14.72 1.25
CA SER A 90 21.33 14.71 -0.16
C SER A 90 22.04 13.45 -0.65
N PHE A 91 21.29 12.42 -1.04
CA PHE A 91 21.80 11.53 -2.08
C PHE A 91 21.74 12.29 -3.41
N THR A 92 22.68 13.22 -3.59
CA THR A 92 22.92 13.84 -4.89
C THR A 92 23.50 12.75 -5.76
N PHE A 93 22.65 12.07 -6.52
CA PHE A 93 23.11 11.25 -7.62
C PHE A 93 23.68 12.22 -8.67
N ALA A 94 24.98 12.47 -8.57
CA ALA A 94 25.73 13.20 -9.59
C ALA A 94 25.74 12.35 -10.86
N PHE A 95 24.76 12.59 -11.73
CA PHE A 95 24.78 12.05 -13.08
C PHE A 95 26.05 12.57 -13.76
N PRO A 96 26.99 11.71 -14.21
CA PRO A 96 28.19 12.20 -14.87
C PRO A 96 27.78 12.94 -16.16
N PRO A 97 28.19 14.20 -16.37
CA PRO A 97 27.86 14.93 -17.59
C PRO A 97 28.74 14.38 -18.71
N SER A 98 28.29 13.32 -19.37
CA SER A 98 28.96 12.79 -20.56
C SER A 98 27.95 12.18 -21.52
N LEU A 99 27.07 13.03 -22.03
CA LEU A 99 26.60 12.88 -23.41
C LEU A 99 26.78 14.22 -24.08
N LYS A 100 27.91 14.33 -24.81
CA LYS A 100 28.12 15.36 -25.82
C LYS A 100 26.96 15.27 -26.81
N THR A 101 25.95 16.11 -26.63
CA THR A 101 25.02 16.44 -27.70
C THR A 101 25.82 17.26 -28.70
N SER A 102 26.33 16.60 -29.73
CA SER A 102 26.82 17.27 -30.92
C SER A 102 25.68 18.07 -31.52
N SER A 103 25.65 19.36 -31.24
CA SER A 103 24.89 20.34 -32.02
C SER A 103 25.32 20.20 -33.49
N PRO A 104 24.39 20.02 -34.44
CA PRO A 104 24.70 20.31 -35.82
C PRO A 104 24.80 21.83 -35.97
N SER A 105 25.99 22.23 -36.43
CA SER A 105 26.38 23.58 -36.82
C SER A 105 25.44 24.17 -37.88
N ASP A 106 25.23 25.49 -37.78
CA ASP A 106 24.74 26.39 -38.82
C ASP A 106 25.24 26.06 -40.23
N ALA A 107 24.32 26.04 -41.19
CA ALA A 107 24.57 26.44 -42.57
C ALA A 107 23.25 26.89 -43.23
N ASP A 108 23.20 28.17 -43.56
CA ASP A 108 22.15 28.90 -44.27
C ASP A 108 21.83 28.37 -45.69
N PRO A 109 20.68 28.79 -46.27
CA PRO A 109 20.10 28.26 -47.50
C PRO A 109 20.50 29.06 -48.73
N ASP A 110 20.93 28.42 -49.82
CA ASP A 110 20.58 28.82 -51.20
C ASP A 110 21.12 27.81 -52.22
N ALA A 111 20.52 27.81 -53.42
CA ALA A 111 20.97 27.21 -54.68
C ALA A 111 20.46 25.78 -55.03
N ALA A 112 19.30 25.76 -55.71
CA ALA A 112 19.06 24.93 -56.89
C ALA A 112 19.83 25.55 -58.10
N PRO A 113 20.06 24.87 -59.28
CA PRO A 113 19.16 23.87 -59.87
C PRO A 113 19.78 22.73 -60.74
N ASP A 114 18.87 21.81 -61.08
CA ASP A 114 18.68 21.07 -62.35
C ASP A 114 19.41 19.76 -62.70
N ALA A 115 18.57 18.86 -63.24
CA ALA A 115 18.77 17.81 -64.24
C ALA A 115 19.48 16.46 -63.92
N ALA A 116 18.60 15.46 -63.78
CA ALA A 116 18.53 14.23 -64.61
C ALA A 116 19.19 12.92 -64.14
N ALA A 117 18.39 11.86 -64.33
CA ALA A 117 18.68 10.43 -64.49
C ALA A 117 18.61 9.52 -63.24
N SER A 118 17.58 8.67 -63.23
CA SER A 118 17.47 7.38 -62.50
C SER A 118 17.81 6.22 -63.46
N PRO A 119 17.84 4.92 -63.04
CA PRO A 119 18.27 4.19 -61.81
C PRO A 119 19.24 3.01 -62.23
N PRO A 120 19.47 1.85 -61.53
CA PRO A 120 18.88 1.29 -60.28
C PRO A 120 19.82 0.52 -59.28
N ALA A 121 19.22 0.14 -58.13
CA ALA A 121 19.49 -1.02 -57.23
C ALA A 121 20.85 -1.03 -56.47
N GLU A 122 21.04 -1.41 -55.20
CA GLU A 122 20.38 -2.22 -54.15
C GLU A 122 20.81 -1.60 -52.78
N GLY A 123 20.01 -1.58 -51.71
CA GLY A 123 19.84 -2.70 -50.78
C GLY A 123 20.54 -2.41 -49.44
N THR A 124 19.81 -1.84 -48.46
CA THR A 124 20.08 -1.97 -47.01
C THR A 124 18.78 -1.75 -46.27
N GLU A 125 18.51 -2.66 -45.34
CA GLU A 125 17.24 -2.92 -44.68
C GLU A 125 16.98 -1.90 -43.55
N ASP A 126 15.81 -1.26 -43.59
CA ASP A 126 15.20 -0.55 -42.46
C ASP A 126 14.61 -1.58 -41.46
N PRO A 127 14.77 -1.43 -40.14
CA PRO A 127 13.95 -2.14 -39.16
C PRO A 127 12.55 -1.49 -39.03
N PRO A 128 11.53 -2.23 -38.58
CA PRO A 128 10.14 -1.78 -38.61
C PRO A 128 9.83 -0.73 -37.54
N ASP A 129 9.52 0.48 -37.97
CA ASP A 129 9.15 1.67 -37.18
C ASP A 129 7.66 1.69 -36.76
N ASP A 130 7.01 0.53 -36.69
CA ASP A 130 5.56 0.44 -36.46
C ASP A 130 5.15 0.58 -34.98
N ALA A 131 6.05 0.26 -34.05
CA ALA A 131 5.77 0.35 -32.61
C ALA A 131 5.78 1.81 -32.10
N ASP A 132 6.66 2.64 -32.65
CA ASP A 132 6.79 4.06 -32.26
C ASP A 132 5.63 4.91 -32.82
N SER A 133 5.10 4.52 -33.98
CA SER A 133 3.92 5.13 -34.60
C SER A 133 2.65 4.94 -33.73
N GLY A 134 2.46 3.74 -33.17
CA GLY A 134 1.32 3.44 -32.28
C GLY A 134 1.36 4.21 -30.96
N LEU A 135 2.53 4.29 -30.32
CA LEU A 135 2.74 5.08 -29.11
C LEU A 135 2.54 6.57 -29.35
N ALA A 136 3.07 7.10 -30.46
CA ALA A 136 2.84 8.49 -30.85
C ALA A 136 1.36 8.79 -31.08
N GLN A 137 0.59 7.83 -31.58
CA GLN A 137 -0.84 7.98 -31.83
C GLN A 137 -1.66 7.99 -30.54
N LEU A 138 -1.36 7.10 -29.59
CA LEU A 138 -1.97 7.07 -28.25
C LEU A 138 -1.68 8.35 -27.47
N ARG A 139 -0.44 8.85 -27.53
CA ARG A 139 -0.06 10.10 -26.85
C ARG A 139 -0.86 11.30 -27.37
N ARG A 140 -1.03 11.41 -28.69
CA ARG A 140 -1.86 12.46 -29.31
C ARG A 140 -3.34 12.34 -28.94
N GLN A 141 -3.83 11.13 -28.72
CA GLN A 141 -5.22 10.89 -28.33
C GLN A 141 -5.48 11.32 -26.88
N ALA A 142 -4.60 10.92 -25.95
CA ALA A 142 -4.69 11.34 -24.55
C ALA A 142 -4.60 12.87 -24.40
N GLU A 143 -3.74 13.52 -25.19
CA GLU A 143 -3.58 14.98 -25.15
C GLU A 143 -4.80 15.73 -25.73
N ARG A 144 -5.58 15.09 -26.61
CA ARG A 144 -6.86 15.64 -27.09
C ARG A 144 -7.97 15.51 -26.05
N GLU A 145 -8.04 14.39 -25.34
CA GLU A 145 -9.00 14.20 -24.24
C GLU A 145 -8.73 15.16 -23.08
N ALA A 146 -7.46 15.34 -22.70
CA ALA A 146 -7.07 16.29 -21.67
C ALA A 146 -7.47 17.73 -22.02
N ARG A 147 -7.28 18.13 -23.29
CA ARG A 147 -7.71 19.45 -23.79
C ARG A 147 -9.23 19.61 -23.88
N GLN A 148 -9.97 18.52 -24.05
CA GLN A 148 -11.43 18.55 -24.04
C GLN A 148 -12.01 18.71 -22.64
N GLY A 149 -11.19 18.54 -21.59
CA GLY A 149 -11.58 18.71 -20.19
C GLY A 149 -12.65 17.71 -19.82
N GLY A 150 -12.30 16.63 -19.11
CA GLY A 150 -13.21 15.56 -18.72
C GLY A 150 -14.41 16.04 -17.88
N ALA A 151 -15.38 16.66 -18.52
CA ALA A 151 -16.66 17.03 -17.96
C ALA A 151 -17.59 15.82 -18.14
N ARG A 152 -17.81 15.09 -17.05
CA ARG A 152 -18.93 14.15 -16.99
C ARG A 152 -20.22 14.94 -17.26
N PRO A 153 -21.01 14.63 -18.29
CA PRO A 153 -22.28 15.29 -18.52
C PRO A 153 -23.24 14.89 -17.40
N GLY A 154 -23.64 15.81 -16.52
CA GLY A 154 -24.69 15.53 -15.54
C GLY A 154 -24.71 16.29 -14.22
N LEU A 155 -23.86 17.29 -13.97
CA LEU A 155 -23.83 18.01 -12.68
C LEU A 155 -23.96 19.53 -12.85
N SER A 156 -24.84 19.98 -13.75
CA SER A 156 -25.05 21.42 -14.01
C SER A 156 -26.51 21.83 -13.88
N ASP A 157 -27.21 21.30 -12.87
CA ASP A 157 -28.54 21.81 -12.52
C ASP A 157 -28.77 21.73 -11.01
N ALA A 158 -28.12 22.63 -10.27
CA ALA A 158 -28.52 22.99 -8.92
C ALA A 158 -28.48 24.53 -8.81
N PRO A 159 -29.60 25.19 -8.45
CA PRO A 159 -29.65 26.64 -8.38
C PRO A 159 -28.83 27.16 -7.18
N PRO A 160 -28.20 28.34 -7.28
CA PRO A 160 -27.44 28.91 -6.18
C PRO A 160 -28.41 29.36 -5.09
N SER A 161 -28.28 28.76 -3.91
CA SER A 161 -28.94 29.26 -2.70
C SER A 161 -28.21 30.52 -2.26
N SER A 162 -28.75 31.65 -2.68
CA SER A 162 -28.40 32.97 -2.21
C SER A 162 -28.93 33.14 -0.78
N ASP A 163 -28.09 32.96 0.22
CA ASP A 163 -28.26 33.61 1.53
C ASP A 163 -26.93 33.61 2.30
N ARG A 164 -26.07 34.58 1.98
CA ARG A 164 -25.08 35.08 2.94
C ARG A 164 -24.88 36.57 2.67
N PRO A 165 -25.14 37.46 3.65
CA PRO A 165 -25.01 38.90 3.43
C PRO A 165 -23.52 39.24 3.25
N SER A 166 -23.18 39.73 2.06
CA SER A 166 -21.87 40.33 1.78
C SER A 166 -21.70 41.60 2.62
N SER A 167 -20.72 41.57 3.53
CA SER A 167 -20.06 42.77 4.02
C SER A 167 -18.76 42.97 3.22
N PRO A 168 -18.31 44.22 3.03
CA PRO A 168 -17.32 44.54 2.00
C PRO A 168 -15.90 44.58 2.56
N ASP A 169 -14.95 44.16 1.73
CA ASP A 169 -13.52 44.46 1.86
C ASP A 169 -12.77 43.74 2.99
N GLU A 170 -12.53 42.44 2.82
CA GLU A 170 -11.42 41.77 3.49
C GLU A 170 -10.82 40.73 2.53
N ALA A 171 -9.49 40.73 2.43
CA ALA A 171 -8.75 39.77 1.61
C ALA A 171 -9.10 38.33 2.07
N PRO A 172 -9.07 37.32 1.16
CA PRO A 172 -9.29 35.95 1.58
C PRO A 172 -8.31 35.62 2.72
N PRO A 173 -8.78 35.03 3.84
CA PRO A 173 -7.94 34.76 4.99
C PRO A 173 -6.79 33.88 4.55
N THR A 174 -5.61 34.21 5.07
CA THR A 174 -4.42 33.41 4.78
C THR A 174 -4.61 31.99 5.30
N PRO A 175 -3.90 30.99 4.74
CA PRO A 175 -3.96 29.64 5.26
C PRO A 175 -3.69 29.57 6.77
N GLU A 176 -2.85 30.47 7.30
CA GLU A 176 -2.50 30.56 8.72
C GLU A 176 -3.68 30.99 9.60
N GLU A 177 -4.49 31.97 9.18
CA GLU A 177 -5.69 32.41 9.93
C GLU A 177 -6.82 31.38 9.93
N GLN A 178 -6.86 30.51 8.91
CA GLN A 178 -7.80 29.38 8.85
C GLN A 178 -7.40 28.26 9.82
N VAL A 179 -6.11 28.14 10.17
CA VAL A 179 -5.66 27.18 11.19
C VAL A 179 -6.01 27.68 12.59
N GLU A 180 -5.82 28.96 12.90
CA GLU A 180 -6.23 29.52 14.21
C GLU A 180 -7.75 29.42 14.46
N GLN A 181 -8.58 29.54 13.42
CA GLN A 181 -10.03 29.37 13.54
C GLN A 181 -10.46 27.91 13.81
N LEU A 182 -9.66 26.93 13.42
CA LEU A 182 -9.91 25.51 13.71
C LEU A 182 -9.44 25.11 15.12
N GLU A 183 -8.61 25.93 15.77
CA GLU A 183 -8.16 25.69 17.15
C GLU A 183 -9.17 26.20 18.20
N ASP A 184 -10.05 27.14 17.83
CA ASP A 184 -11.07 27.73 18.73
C ASP A 184 -12.42 26.95 18.73
N GLU A 185 -12.63 26.05 17.76
CA GLU A 185 -13.80 25.13 17.70
C GLU A 185 -13.46 23.74 18.27
N GLY A 186 -12.40 23.65 19.09
CA GLY A 186 -12.04 22.46 19.86
C GLY A 186 -12.97 22.24 21.06
N ASP A 187 -14.22 21.88 20.81
CA ASP A 187 -15.12 21.40 21.85
C ASP A 187 -14.69 19.99 22.30
N THR A 188 -13.83 19.93 23.31
CA THR A 188 -13.45 18.71 24.04
C THR A 188 -14.64 18.00 24.69
N ASP A 189 -15.80 18.67 24.76
CA ASP A 189 -17.05 18.16 25.33
C ASP A 189 -17.75 17.11 24.45
N ASP A 190 -17.46 17.06 23.14
CA ASP A 190 -18.05 16.06 22.23
C ASP A 190 -17.42 14.66 22.35
N LEU A 191 -16.19 14.57 22.86
CA LEU A 191 -15.49 13.29 23.03
C LEU A 191 -16.13 12.44 24.14
N ASP A 192 -16.44 13.06 25.28
CA ASP A 192 -17.09 12.38 26.40
C ASP A 192 -18.52 11.93 26.07
N HIS A 193 -19.23 12.70 25.23
CA HIS A 193 -20.53 12.29 24.71
C HIS A 193 -20.41 11.07 23.79
N LEU A 194 -19.44 11.08 22.88
CA LEU A 194 -19.22 9.97 21.93
C LEU A 194 -18.83 8.67 22.64
N ILE A 195 -18.00 8.76 23.68
CA ILE A 195 -17.61 7.62 24.51
C ILE A 195 -18.84 6.99 25.19
N ASN A 196 -19.73 7.81 25.76
CA ASN A 196 -20.96 7.32 26.39
C ASN A 196 -21.92 6.67 25.39
N GLU A 197 -22.06 7.24 24.19
CA GLU A 197 -22.90 6.68 23.14
C GLU A 197 -22.40 5.30 22.68
N LEU A 198 -21.09 5.15 22.46
CA LEU A 198 -20.46 3.89 22.08
C LEU A 198 -20.58 2.81 23.16
N GLN A 199 -20.45 3.18 24.44
CA GLN A 199 -20.64 2.24 25.54
C GLN A 199 -22.08 1.71 25.62
N SER A 200 -23.07 2.56 25.34
CA SER A 200 -24.48 2.16 25.33
C SER A 200 -24.87 1.28 24.13
N ALA A 201 -24.12 1.36 23.03
CA ALA A 201 -24.37 0.62 21.80
C ALA A 201 -23.77 -0.81 21.78
N ARG A 202 -23.14 -1.26 22.87
CA ARG A 202 -22.57 -2.61 22.97
C ARG A 202 -23.69 -3.65 23.02
N ILE A 203 -23.83 -4.42 21.95
CA ILE A 203 -24.72 -5.58 21.90
C ILE A 203 -24.07 -6.72 22.70
N GLU A 204 -24.62 -7.04 23.86
CA GLU A 204 -24.28 -8.27 24.58
C GLU A 204 -24.98 -9.46 23.88
N PRO A 205 -24.23 -10.47 23.42
CA PRO A 205 -24.86 -11.68 22.89
C PRO A 205 -25.59 -12.37 24.04
N GLU A 206 -26.92 -12.50 23.93
CA GLU A 206 -27.72 -13.21 24.93
C GLU A 206 -27.23 -14.67 25.04
N ALA A 207 -26.61 -14.98 26.17
CA ALA A 207 -26.21 -16.33 26.54
C ALA A 207 -27.42 -17.09 27.09
N ASP A 208 -28.43 -17.31 26.25
CA ASP A 208 -29.56 -18.19 26.55
C ASP A 208 -29.84 -19.10 25.36
N ALA A 209 -29.00 -20.13 25.21
CA ALA A 209 -29.44 -21.43 24.72
C ALA A 209 -28.48 -22.49 25.23
N ASP A 210 -29.03 -23.36 26.08
CA ASP A 210 -28.52 -24.65 26.56
C ASP A 210 -28.14 -25.59 25.39
N ALA A 211 -27.09 -25.22 24.66
CA ALA A 211 -26.46 -26.06 23.66
C ALA A 211 -25.26 -26.76 24.32
N PRO A 212 -25.23 -28.10 24.40
CA PRO A 212 -24.06 -28.78 24.92
C PRO A 212 -22.85 -28.40 24.06
N PRO A 213 -21.66 -28.20 24.68
CA PRO A 213 -20.44 -27.96 23.92
C PRO A 213 -20.22 -29.12 22.96
N PRO A 214 -19.74 -28.88 21.72
CA PRO A 214 -19.29 -29.97 20.88
C PRO A 214 -18.16 -30.69 21.61
N ASP A 215 -18.33 -31.99 21.83
CA ASP A 215 -17.33 -32.87 22.42
C ASP A 215 -16.05 -32.79 21.57
N VAL A 216 -15.02 -32.11 22.08
CA VAL A 216 -13.67 -32.09 21.53
C VAL A 216 -12.86 -33.19 22.19
N ASP A 217 -13.23 -34.44 21.93
CA ASP A 217 -12.40 -35.60 22.28
C ASP A 217 -12.62 -36.70 21.24
N ASP A 218 -11.88 -36.59 20.13
CA ASP A 218 -11.40 -37.74 19.36
C ASP A 218 -10.22 -37.30 18.46
N GLU A 219 -9.02 -37.26 19.04
CA GLU A 219 -7.80 -37.55 18.29
C GLU A 219 -7.87 -39.01 17.81
N ALA A 220 -8.40 -39.21 16.59
CA ALA A 220 -7.98 -40.25 15.64
C ALA A 220 -9.00 -40.35 14.50
N GLY A 221 -8.63 -39.82 13.32
CA GLY A 221 -9.24 -40.30 12.07
C GLY A 221 -9.92 -39.27 11.17
N MET A 222 -9.54 -38.00 11.22
CA MET A 222 -9.80 -37.13 10.06
C MET A 222 -8.60 -37.23 9.13
N ALA A 223 -8.62 -38.26 8.28
CA ALA A 223 -7.91 -38.18 7.01
C ALA A 223 -8.37 -36.90 6.32
N ALA A 224 -7.41 -36.17 5.78
CA ALA A 224 -7.61 -34.93 5.07
C ALA A 224 -8.74 -35.04 4.04
N ASP A 225 -9.90 -34.50 4.38
CA ASP A 225 -10.79 -33.89 3.40
C ASP A 225 -10.39 -32.41 3.34
N ASP A 226 -9.17 -32.16 2.85
CA ASP A 226 -8.72 -30.84 2.41
C ASP A 226 -9.11 -30.68 0.92
N ASP A 227 -10.40 -30.92 0.64
CA ASP A 227 -11.02 -30.66 -0.66
C ASP A 227 -11.46 -29.18 -0.74
N THR A 228 -10.74 -28.29 -0.06
CA THR A 228 -10.70 -26.90 -0.50
C THR A 228 -9.79 -26.90 -1.72
N GLU A 229 -10.39 -26.98 -2.91
CA GLU A 229 -9.71 -26.70 -4.18
C GLU A 229 -9.16 -25.26 -4.11
N ASP A 230 -8.02 -25.09 -3.46
CA ASP A 230 -7.32 -23.82 -3.40
C ASP A 230 -7.05 -23.40 -4.84
N ILE A 231 -7.33 -22.13 -5.14
CA ILE A 231 -7.13 -21.59 -6.49
C ILE A 231 -5.63 -21.61 -6.77
N VAL A 232 -5.21 -22.67 -7.44
CA VAL A 232 -3.82 -22.93 -7.80
C VAL A 232 -3.44 -22.01 -8.96
N SER A 233 -2.36 -21.26 -8.78
CA SER A 233 -1.80 -20.37 -9.80
C SER A 233 -0.28 -20.52 -9.88
N GLU A 234 0.31 -20.25 -11.05
CA GLU A 234 1.77 -20.35 -11.22
C GLU A 234 2.53 -19.44 -10.25
N THR A 235 1.99 -18.25 -9.95
CA THR A 235 2.57 -17.32 -8.97
C THR A 235 2.58 -17.93 -7.58
N LEU A 236 1.51 -18.63 -7.18
CA LEU A 236 1.44 -19.30 -5.89
C LEU A 236 2.53 -20.38 -5.77
N ALA A 237 2.70 -21.20 -6.81
CA ALA A 237 3.75 -22.21 -6.85
C ALA A 237 5.15 -21.62 -6.67
N ARG A 238 5.44 -20.47 -7.32
CA ARG A 238 6.72 -19.77 -7.19
C ARG A 238 6.94 -19.15 -5.81
N ILE A 239 5.86 -18.74 -5.12
CA ILE A 239 5.96 -18.22 -3.75
C ILE A 239 6.42 -19.33 -2.81
N HIS A 240 5.80 -20.51 -2.89
CA HIS A 240 6.20 -21.66 -2.07
C HIS A 240 7.62 -22.12 -2.39
N GLU A 241 8.03 -22.13 -3.67
CA GLU A 241 9.44 -22.38 -4.03
C GLU A 241 10.39 -21.37 -3.37
N GLY A 242 10.05 -20.07 -3.39
CA GLY A 242 10.86 -19.02 -2.75
C GLY A 242 10.87 -19.06 -1.22
N GLN A 243 9.95 -19.80 -0.61
CA GLN A 243 9.85 -20.03 0.84
C GLN A 243 10.54 -21.33 1.28
N ASP A 244 11.23 -22.03 0.36
CA ASP A 244 11.80 -23.36 0.56
C ASP A 244 10.74 -24.44 0.91
N ASP A 245 9.46 -24.15 0.65
CA ASP A 245 8.35 -25.07 0.85
C ASP A 245 8.14 -25.94 -0.41
N TYR A 246 9.14 -26.78 -0.67
CA TYR A 246 9.22 -27.59 -1.89
C TYR A 246 8.12 -28.64 -1.99
N GLN A 247 7.59 -29.12 -0.86
CA GLN A 247 6.51 -30.11 -0.84
C GLN A 247 5.21 -29.52 -1.37
N GLU A 248 4.86 -28.32 -0.91
CA GLU A 248 3.64 -27.64 -1.33
C GLU A 248 3.78 -27.09 -2.77
N ALA A 249 4.95 -26.54 -3.12
CA ALA A 249 5.25 -26.14 -4.49
C ALA A 249 5.07 -27.29 -5.50
N ALA A 250 5.50 -28.52 -5.14
CA ALA A 250 5.31 -29.70 -5.99
C ALA A 250 3.83 -30.08 -6.20
N ARG A 251 3.00 -29.94 -5.15
CA ARG A 251 1.56 -30.20 -5.25
C ARG A 251 0.86 -29.19 -6.15
N ILE A 252 1.17 -27.91 -5.97
CA ILE A 252 0.60 -26.82 -6.76
C ILE A 252 0.98 -26.98 -8.25
N TYR A 253 2.23 -27.33 -8.56
CA TYR A 253 2.63 -27.62 -9.95
C TYR A 253 1.95 -28.86 -10.53
N ALA A 254 1.73 -29.91 -9.73
CA ALA A 254 0.98 -31.09 -10.19
C ALA A 254 -0.49 -30.73 -10.52
N ALA A 255 -1.13 -29.91 -9.68
CA ALA A 255 -2.48 -29.42 -9.94
C ALA A 255 -2.56 -28.49 -11.16
N LEU A 256 -1.54 -27.63 -11.40
CA LEU A 256 -1.47 -26.81 -12.63
C LEU A 256 -1.38 -27.67 -13.90
N ALA A 257 -0.67 -28.81 -13.84
CA ALA A 257 -0.58 -29.71 -14.97
C ALA A 257 -1.94 -30.33 -15.36
N GLU A 258 -2.84 -30.52 -14.39
CA GLU A 258 -4.19 -31.00 -14.65
C GLU A 258 -5.11 -29.90 -15.22
N GLN A 259 -4.93 -28.65 -14.78
CA GLN A 259 -5.72 -27.49 -15.24
C GLN A 259 -5.30 -26.98 -16.62
N GLU A 260 -4.00 -27.00 -16.93
CA GLU A 260 -3.42 -26.50 -18.18
C GLU A 260 -2.79 -27.64 -19.00
N PRO A 261 -3.58 -28.43 -19.74
CA PRO A 261 -3.08 -29.57 -20.51
C PRO A 261 -2.08 -29.18 -21.60
N ASP A 262 -2.15 -27.94 -22.10
CA ASP A 262 -1.22 -27.40 -23.11
C ASP A 262 0.22 -27.24 -22.57
N ARG A 263 0.38 -27.11 -21.25
CA ARG A 263 1.68 -26.96 -20.56
C ARG A 263 1.91 -28.02 -19.50
N ALA A 264 1.13 -29.11 -19.53
CA ALA A 264 1.18 -30.16 -18.51
C ALA A 264 2.59 -30.74 -18.35
N ASP A 265 3.29 -30.98 -19.45
CA ASP A 265 4.65 -31.52 -19.43
C ASP A 265 5.63 -30.60 -18.67
N GLU A 266 5.53 -29.28 -18.87
CA GLU A 266 6.38 -28.30 -18.17
C GLU A 266 6.10 -28.28 -16.66
N PHE A 267 4.82 -28.31 -16.28
CA PHE A 267 4.41 -28.30 -14.88
C PHE A 267 4.72 -29.62 -14.18
N GLN A 268 4.62 -30.75 -14.87
CA GLN A 268 5.04 -32.06 -14.35
C GLN A 268 6.55 -32.09 -14.09
N GLU A 269 7.36 -31.58 -15.01
CA GLU A 269 8.81 -31.49 -14.82
C GLU A 269 9.17 -30.62 -13.61
N LYS A 270 8.51 -29.45 -13.47
CA LYS A 270 8.68 -28.59 -12.29
C LYS A 270 8.24 -29.27 -10.99
N ALA A 271 7.12 -30.00 -11.00
CA ALA A 271 6.66 -30.75 -9.83
C ALA A 271 7.68 -31.81 -9.40
N ASP A 272 8.28 -32.52 -10.36
CA ASP A 272 9.32 -33.52 -10.08
C ASP A 272 10.63 -32.88 -9.60
N GLU A 273 10.99 -31.71 -10.12
CA GLU A 273 12.12 -30.92 -9.62
C GLU A 273 11.90 -30.53 -8.14
N MET A 274 10.73 -29.99 -7.81
CA MET A 274 10.40 -29.60 -6.44
C MET A 274 10.39 -30.80 -5.49
N ARG A 275 9.90 -31.98 -5.93
CA ARG A 275 9.98 -33.21 -5.12
C ARG A 275 11.42 -33.59 -4.79
N ARG A 276 12.33 -33.50 -5.76
CA ARG A 276 13.76 -33.78 -5.50
C ARG A 276 14.36 -32.78 -4.52
N LYS A 277 14.05 -31.48 -4.66
CA LYS A 277 14.49 -30.46 -3.70
C LYS A 277 13.94 -30.70 -2.30
N ALA A 278 12.70 -31.16 -2.18
CA ALA A 278 12.09 -31.53 -0.91
C ALA A 278 12.79 -32.72 -0.25
N ASP A 279 13.13 -33.75 -1.04
CA ASP A 279 13.88 -34.91 -0.56
C ASP A 279 15.29 -34.52 -0.09
N GLU A 280 16.01 -33.71 -0.87
CA GLU A 280 17.34 -33.19 -0.52
C GLU A 280 17.29 -32.32 0.76
N ALA A 281 16.32 -31.42 0.88
CA ALA A 281 16.15 -30.56 2.06
C ALA A 281 15.78 -31.35 3.32
N GLY A 282 15.07 -32.49 3.18
CA GLY A 282 14.73 -33.38 4.28
C GLY A 282 15.88 -34.29 4.74
N GLU A 283 16.87 -34.53 3.89
CA GLU A 283 18.07 -35.32 4.24
C GLU A 283 19.12 -34.51 5.04
N ASP A 284 19.10 -33.17 4.92
CA ASP A 284 20.02 -32.25 5.60
C ASP A 284 19.53 -31.74 6.97
N ALA A 285 18.33 -32.14 7.42
CA ALA A 285 17.70 -31.73 8.69
C ALA A 285 17.81 -32.79 9.81
#